data_AF-A0A7C4C1T7-F1
#
_entry.id   AF-A0A7C4C1T7-F1
#
_cell.length_a   1.000
_cell.length_b   1.000
_cell.length_c   1.000
_cell.angle_alpha   90.00
_cell.angle_beta   90.00
_cell.angle_gamma   90.00
#
_symmetry.space_group_name_H-M   'P 1'
#
loop_
_entity.id
_entity.type
_entity.pdbx_description
1 polymer ?
#
loop_
_entity_poly.entity_id
_entity_poly.type
_entity_poly.pdbx_seq_one_letter_code
_entity_poly.pdbx_strand_id
1 'polypeptide(L)'
;MPAGTGPAVAEAADRGPGDGARAPFSETLRRIAAADGGGRVAVAEIVQALHDRAFGAVLLVFAAPNILPVTLPGTSPVTMTFSSVTQAGTATLATAPAGPPPPASFKLGNPPVYYDLGSTATYSGLVTVCINYTGISFGNEDKLKLLHYENGTWVNISTSLNTTTNVICGATTSLSPFAILEEEAQAPMVSDVALSPNPGPVGTVFALTATVSDAATGGSDILSAEYNIDGEPYSPMSASDGAFNSSTERVQAGVQLTSPNVYSLCVRGRDAANNVSSPLCTLLAVYDPNGGFVTGGGWILSPFGAFTADPVLTGKASFGFVAKYLPGAQTPSGDTQFQFQVAGLKFKSSVYDWLVVAGARAQFKGSGTINGSGDYGFLLTAIDGQVSGGGGVDRFRIKIWNKQGGGVVYDNQVGQSDSSDAATELSGGSIVVHKQ
;
A
#
# COMPACT_ATOMS: atom_id res chain seq x y z
N MET A 1 69.50 -34.62 -81.93
CA MET A 1 70.25 -35.88 -82.05
C MET A 1 71.14 -36.04 -80.83
N PRO A 2 71.24 -37.26 -80.29
CA PRO A 2 70.99 -37.52 -78.87
C PRO A 2 72.10 -38.36 -78.21
N ALA A 3 71.86 -38.77 -76.95
CA ALA A 3 72.36 -39.97 -76.21
C ALA A 3 72.90 -39.58 -74.82
N GLY A 4 72.63 -40.27 -73.71
CA GLY A 4 71.94 -41.53 -73.42
C GLY A 4 71.74 -41.62 -71.89
N THR A 5 70.64 -42.23 -71.40
CA THR A 5 70.58 -43.57 -70.77
C THR A 5 71.47 -43.78 -69.53
N GLY A 6 70.86 -43.97 -68.35
CA GLY A 6 71.49 -44.40 -67.06
C GLY A 6 71.80 -45.91 -67.01
N PRO A 7 71.87 -46.61 -65.83
CA PRO A 7 71.71 -46.18 -64.43
C PRO A 7 72.70 -46.80 -63.38
N ALA A 8 72.51 -46.39 -62.12
CA ALA A 8 72.62 -47.11 -60.83
C ALA A 8 73.95 -47.71 -60.31
N VAL A 9 74.40 -47.20 -59.14
CA VAL A 9 74.79 -48.03 -57.97
C VAL A 9 74.37 -47.30 -56.69
N ALA A 10 73.73 -48.03 -55.80
CA ALA A 10 73.30 -47.60 -54.48
C ALA A 10 74.47 -47.60 -53.47
N GLU A 11 74.53 -46.59 -52.61
CA GLU A 11 75.27 -46.70 -51.36
C GLU A 11 74.44 -46.02 -50.26
N ALA A 12 74.01 -46.85 -49.31
CA ALA A 12 73.24 -46.47 -48.14
C ALA A 12 74.18 -45.84 -47.11
N ALA A 13 73.89 -44.61 -46.70
CA ALA A 13 74.48 -43.99 -45.51
C ALA A 13 73.40 -43.81 -44.44
N ASP A 14 73.52 -44.70 -43.46
CA ASP A 14 72.97 -44.74 -42.12
C ASP A 14 72.73 -43.34 -41.50
N ARG A 15 71.47 -43.04 -41.14
CA ARG A 15 71.09 -41.88 -40.32
C ARG A 15 70.62 -42.40 -38.96
N GLY A 16 71.38 -42.05 -37.93
CA GLY A 16 71.03 -42.28 -36.52
C GLY A 16 69.70 -41.61 -36.11
N PRO A 17 69.14 -42.01 -34.96
CA PRO A 17 67.73 -41.85 -34.66
C PRO A 17 67.36 -40.42 -34.22
N GLY A 18 66.53 -39.77 -35.04
CA GLY A 18 65.34 -39.00 -34.68
C GLY A 18 65.44 -37.91 -33.60
N ASP A 19 65.80 -36.69 -33.99
CA ASP A 19 65.38 -35.48 -33.30
C ASP A 19 63.93 -35.15 -33.72
N GLY A 20 62.99 -35.27 -32.79
CA GLY A 20 61.55 -35.11 -33.06
C GLY A 20 61.21 -33.66 -33.37
N ALA A 21 60.94 -33.35 -34.65
CA ALA A 21 60.45 -32.04 -35.07
C ALA A 21 59.13 -31.71 -34.34
N ARG A 22 59.18 -30.72 -33.43
CA ARG A 22 58.02 -30.18 -32.71
C ARG A 22 57.12 -29.38 -33.67
N ALA A 23 55.80 -29.56 -33.54
CA ALA A 23 54.82 -28.84 -34.35
C ALA A 23 54.90 -27.31 -34.11
N PRO A 24 54.74 -26.47 -35.14
CA PRO A 24 54.66 -25.02 -34.99
C PRO A 24 53.46 -24.61 -34.13
N PHE A 25 53.63 -23.54 -33.35
CA PHE A 25 52.63 -23.02 -32.40
C PHE A 25 51.24 -22.78 -33.02
N SER A 26 51.20 -22.37 -34.30
CA SER A 26 49.95 -22.18 -35.05
C SER A 26 49.16 -23.48 -35.24
N GLU A 27 49.83 -24.63 -35.30
CA GLU A 27 49.23 -25.94 -35.44
C GLU A 27 48.70 -26.46 -34.10
N THR A 28 49.38 -26.14 -32.99
CA THR A 28 48.89 -26.38 -31.63
C THR A 28 47.65 -25.54 -31.32
N LEU A 29 47.64 -24.25 -31.69
CA LEU A 29 46.47 -23.39 -31.54
C LEU A 29 45.29 -23.85 -32.39
N ARG A 30 45.54 -24.31 -33.63
CA ARG A 30 44.49 -24.90 -34.47
C ARG A 30 43.95 -26.22 -33.91
N ARG A 31 44.80 -27.04 -33.27
CA ARG A 31 44.35 -28.24 -32.54
C ARG A 31 43.49 -27.92 -31.33
N ILE A 32 43.83 -26.88 -30.57
CA ILE A 32 43.02 -26.42 -29.43
C ILE A 32 41.68 -25.85 -29.91
N ALA A 33 41.69 -25.06 -30.99
CA ALA A 33 40.47 -24.47 -31.56
C ALA A 33 39.57 -25.50 -32.27
N ALA A 34 40.12 -26.59 -32.80
CA ALA A 34 39.39 -27.68 -33.46
C ALA A 34 38.99 -28.82 -32.50
N ALA A 35 39.33 -28.72 -31.20
CA ALA A 35 38.90 -29.67 -30.19
C ALA A 35 37.43 -29.40 -29.83
N ASP A 36 36.51 -29.89 -30.66
CA ASP A 36 35.09 -29.93 -30.35
C ASP A 36 34.85 -30.95 -29.21
N GLY A 37 34.87 -30.46 -27.98
CA GLY A 37 34.46 -31.23 -26.80
C GLY A 37 35.14 -30.83 -25.49
N GLY A 38 34.54 -29.90 -24.75
CA GLY A 38 34.44 -29.93 -23.28
C GLY A 38 35.69 -29.95 -22.38
N GLY A 39 36.91 -29.89 -22.91
CA GLY A 39 38.12 -29.84 -22.10
C GLY A 39 38.43 -28.42 -21.63
N ARG A 40 38.47 -28.17 -20.31
CA ARG A 40 39.07 -26.94 -19.78
C ARG A 40 40.55 -26.94 -20.15
N VAL A 41 41.02 -25.89 -20.82
CA VAL A 41 42.45 -25.68 -21.04
C VAL A 41 43.07 -25.22 -19.73
N ALA A 42 43.95 -26.02 -19.13
CA ALA A 42 44.63 -25.64 -17.91
C ALA A 42 45.65 -24.53 -18.22
N VAL A 43 45.73 -23.50 -17.37
CA VAL A 43 46.73 -22.43 -17.51
C VAL A 43 48.15 -23.00 -17.54
N ALA A 44 48.38 -24.13 -16.86
CA ALA A 44 49.63 -24.88 -16.91
C ALA A 44 49.98 -25.40 -18.32
N GLU A 45 49.00 -25.80 -19.14
CA GLU A 45 49.22 -26.28 -20.51
C GLU A 45 49.56 -25.12 -21.46
N ILE A 46 48.95 -23.95 -21.24
CA ILE A 46 49.27 -22.71 -21.98
C ILE A 46 50.69 -22.25 -21.63
N VAL A 47 51.08 -22.31 -20.36
CA VAL A 47 52.43 -21.95 -19.88
C VAL A 47 53.48 -22.94 -20.39
N GLN A 48 53.18 -24.25 -20.43
CA GLN A 48 54.06 -25.26 -21.03
C GLN A 48 54.22 -25.09 -22.55
N ALA A 49 53.16 -24.69 -23.26
CA ALA A 49 53.21 -24.47 -24.70
C ALA A 49 53.92 -23.16 -25.10
N LEU A 50 53.91 -22.14 -24.24
CA LEU A 50 54.42 -20.79 -24.55
C LEU A 50 55.75 -20.41 -23.90
N HIS A 51 56.19 -21.14 -22.87
CA HIS A 51 57.40 -20.85 -22.08
C HIS A 51 57.50 -19.34 -21.76
N ASP A 52 58.61 -18.66 -22.11
CA ASP A 52 58.88 -17.26 -21.74
C ASP A 52 57.94 -16.23 -22.41
N ARG A 53 57.09 -16.65 -23.36
CA ARG A 53 56.14 -15.76 -24.06
C ARG A 53 54.73 -15.76 -23.48
N ALA A 54 54.48 -16.52 -22.41
CA ALA A 54 53.17 -16.61 -21.76
C ALA A 54 52.67 -15.26 -21.20
N PHE A 55 53.57 -14.37 -20.78
CA PHE A 55 53.21 -13.08 -20.19
C PHE A 55 52.44 -12.15 -21.12
N GLY A 56 52.74 -12.14 -22.43
CA GLY A 56 52.05 -11.28 -23.40
C GLY A 56 50.62 -11.72 -23.71
N ALA A 57 50.38 -13.03 -23.77
CA ALA A 57 49.05 -13.59 -23.98
C ALA A 57 48.15 -13.44 -22.74
N VAL A 58 48.72 -13.57 -21.54
CA VAL A 58 48.00 -13.35 -20.28
C VAL A 58 47.65 -11.87 -20.10
N LEU A 59 48.55 -10.93 -20.45
CA LEU A 59 48.27 -9.50 -20.40
C LEU A 59 47.14 -9.05 -21.36
N LEU A 60 47.02 -9.68 -22.54
CA LEU A 60 45.97 -9.36 -23.51
C LEU A 60 44.56 -9.76 -23.01
N VAL A 61 44.47 -10.86 -22.25
CA VAL A 61 43.20 -11.35 -21.66
C VAL A 61 42.72 -10.43 -20.52
N PHE A 62 43.63 -9.76 -19.82
CA PHE A 62 43.29 -8.82 -18.74
C PHE A 62 43.19 -7.35 -19.16
N ALA A 63 43.68 -6.96 -20.33
CA ALA A 63 43.69 -5.56 -20.80
C ALA A 63 42.43 -5.13 -21.58
N ALA A 64 41.52 -6.06 -21.91
CA ALA A 64 40.37 -5.80 -22.78
C ALA A 64 38.98 -5.49 -22.13
N PRO A 65 38.79 -4.95 -20.90
CA PRO A 65 37.44 -4.64 -20.43
C PRO A 65 36.86 -3.27 -20.84
N ASN A 66 37.60 -2.37 -21.49
CA ASN A 66 37.20 -0.95 -21.53
C ASN A 66 36.57 -0.40 -22.82
N ILE A 67 36.11 -1.22 -23.79
CA ILE A 67 35.66 -0.67 -25.08
C ILE A 67 34.20 -0.96 -25.48
N LEU A 68 33.45 -1.91 -24.89
CA LEU A 68 32.00 -2.07 -25.16
C LEU A 68 31.28 -2.76 -23.99
N PRO A 69 29.96 -2.51 -23.76
CA PRO A 69 29.17 -3.32 -22.85
C PRO A 69 28.92 -4.70 -23.47
N VAL A 70 29.80 -5.66 -23.17
CA VAL A 70 29.67 -7.07 -23.55
C VAL A 70 29.45 -7.87 -22.27
N THR A 71 28.38 -8.66 -22.22
CA THR A 71 28.20 -9.71 -21.22
C THR A 71 29.24 -10.81 -21.46
N LEU A 72 30.35 -10.75 -20.71
CA LEU A 72 31.36 -11.80 -20.70
C LEU A 72 30.77 -13.09 -20.07
N PRO A 73 30.95 -14.27 -20.69
CA PRO A 73 30.79 -15.53 -20.00
C PRO A 73 31.87 -15.59 -18.89
N GLY A 74 31.50 -15.32 -17.64
CA GLY A 74 32.46 -15.34 -16.53
C GLY A 74 32.12 -14.56 -15.26
N THR A 75 31.14 -13.65 -15.27
CA THR A 75 30.67 -12.99 -14.03
C THR A 75 29.24 -13.45 -13.74
N SER A 76 29.10 -14.53 -12.98
CA SER A 76 27.80 -14.97 -12.48
C SER A 76 27.23 -13.88 -11.57
N PRO A 77 25.95 -13.47 -11.73
CA PRO A 77 25.29 -12.58 -10.77
C PRO A 77 25.10 -13.26 -9.41
N VAL A 78 25.25 -14.58 -9.34
CA VAL A 78 25.08 -15.36 -8.11
C VAL A 78 26.42 -15.87 -7.59
N THR A 79 26.65 -15.68 -6.30
CA THR A 79 27.72 -16.33 -5.53
C THR A 79 27.11 -17.34 -4.57
N MET A 80 27.59 -18.59 -4.59
CA MET A 80 27.24 -19.63 -3.63
C MET A 80 28.46 -19.96 -2.76
N THR A 81 28.31 -19.82 -1.44
CA THR A 81 29.36 -20.17 -0.46
C THR A 81 28.88 -21.31 0.41
N PHE A 82 29.55 -22.46 0.33
CA PHE A 82 29.24 -23.65 1.12
C PHE A 82 30.03 -23.62 2.42
N SER A 83 29.36 -23.92 3.54
CA SER A 83 30.03 -24.02 4.85
C SER A 83 31.01 -25.20 4.92
N SER A 84 30.70 -26.33 4.30
CA SER A 84 31.60 -27.48 4.17
C SER A 84 31.30 -28.29 2.91
N VAL A 85 32.33 -28.59 2.13
CA VAL A 85 32.26 -29.45 0.93
C VAL A 85 33.06 -30.72 1.21
N THR A 86 32.36 -31.85 1.29
CA THR A 86 32.95 -33.18 1.58
C THR A 86 33.35 -33.94 0.31
N GLN A 87 32.74 -33.60 -0.83
CA GLN A 87 33.14 -34.08 -2.15
C GLN A 87 33.03 -32.94 -3.16
N ALA A 88 34.10 -32.70 -3.92
CA ALA A 88 34.10 -31.69 -4.97
C ALA A 88 33.07 -32.02 -6.06
N GLY A 89 32.50 -30.97 -6.64
CA GLY A 89 31.57 -31.07 -7.76
C GLY A 89 31.44 -29.73 -8.47
N THR A 90 30.41 -29.61 -9.29
CA THR A 90 30.15 -28.44 -10.13
C THR A 90 28.87 -27.76 -9.69
N ALA A 91 28.93 -26.44 -9.50
CA ALA A 91 27.78 -25.58 -9.32
C ALA A 91 27.15 -25.21 -10.69
N THR A 92 25.83 -25.10 -10.74
CA THR A 92 25.06 -24.68 -11.92
C THR A 92 24.13 -23.52 -11.58
N LEU A 93 23.92 -22.64 -12.54
CA LEU A 93 22.94 -21.55 -12.50
C LEU A 93 22.18 -21.56 -13.81
N ALA A 94 20.85 -21.60 -13.73
CA ALA A 94 19.94 -21.27 -14.82
C ALA A 94 19.00 -20.16 -14.39
N THR A 95 18.61 -19.29 -15.32
CA THR A 95 17.63 -18.23 -15.06
C THR A 95 16.41 -18.39 -15.96
N ALA A 96 15.22 -18.12 -15.44
CA ALA A 96 13.98 -18.18 -16.19
C ALA A 96 13.12 -16.92 -15.95
N PRO A 97 12.33 -16.47 -16.95
CA PRO A 97 11.41 -15.35 -16.79
C PRO A 97 10.09 -15.74 -16.10
N ALA A 98 9.86 -17.04 -15.89
CA ALA A 98 8.66 -17.58 -15.25
C ALA A 98 9.04 -18.73 -14.31
N GLY A 99 8.24 -18.93 -13.26
CA GLY A 99 8.44 -19.91 -12.20
C GLY A 99 7.18 -20.09 -11.36
N PRO A 100 7.28 -20.75 -10.19
CA PRO A 100 6.15 -20.87 -9.26
C PRO A 100 5.59 -19.49 -8.89
N PRO A 101 4.25 -19.32 -8.79
CA PRO A 101 3.66 -18.02 -8.51
C PRO A 101 4.15 -17.49 -7.15
N PRO A 102 4.54 -16.20 -7.04
CA PRO A 102 4.92 -15.61 -5.77
C PRO A 102 3.72 -15.54 -4.81
N PRO A 103 3.95 -15.45 -3.48
CA PRO A 103 2.87 -15.18 -2.53
C PRO A 103 2.25 -13.80 -2.80
N ALA A 104 0.97 -13.61 -2.48
CA ALA A 104 0.24 -12.38 -2.79
C ALA A 104 0.87 -11.10 -2.21
N SER A 105 1.56 -11.19 -1.07
CA SER A 105 2.28 -10.06 -0.44
C SER A 105 3.64 -9.75 -1.08
N PHE A 106 3.90 -10.26 -2.28
CA PHE A 106 5.18 -10.13 -2.95
C PHE A 106 5.00 -9.93 -4.45
N LYS A 107 5.75 -9.00 -5.02
CA LYS A 107 5.84 -8.81 -6.47
C LYS A 107 7.23 -9.09 -7.01
N LEU A 108 7.28 -9.55 -8.26
CA LEU A 108 8.53 -9.74 -8.99
C LEU A 108 9.09 -8.39 -9.46
N GLY A 109 10.40 -8.33 -9.64
CA GLY A 109 11.03 -7.22 -10.35
C GLY A 109 10.73 -7.24 -11.84
N ASN A 110 11.15 -6.18 -12.54
CA ASN A 110 11.01 -6.04 -13.99
C ASN A 110 12.39 -5.92 -14.67
N PRO A 111 12.79 -6.88 -15.52
CA PRO A 111 12.07 -8.10 -15.89
C PRO A 111 12.02 -9.13 -14.73
N PRO A 112 11.01 -10.02 -14.68
CA PRO A 112 10.97 -11.09 -13.69
C PRO A 112 12.10 -12.10 -13.91
N VAL A 113 12.78 -12.51 -12.83
CA VAL A 113 13.88 -13.48 -12.89
C VAL A 113 13.77 -14.48 -11.74
N TYR A 114 13.75 -15.76 -12.11
CA TYR A 114 13.89 -16.90 -11.21
C TYR A 114 15.29 -17.51 -11.39
N TYR A 115 15.95 -17.87 -10.29
CA TYR A 115 17.28 -18.47 -10.26
C TYR A 115 17.19 -19.93 -9.85
N ASP A 116 17.46 -20.84 -10.78
CA ASP A 116 17.57 -22.26 -10.53
C ASP A 116 19.05 -22.61 -10.28
N LEU A 117 19.38 -22.88 -9.01
CA LEU A 117 20.74 -23.19 -8.57
C LEU A 117 20.85 -24.70 -8.35
N GLY A 118 21.97 -25.28 -8.76
CA GLY A 118 22.28 -26.68 -8.54
C GLY A 118 23.74 -26.91 -8.18
N SER A 119 24.03 -28.09 -7.64
CA SER A 119 25.40 -28.53 -7.38
C SER A 119 25.51 -30.05 -7.42
N THR A 120 26.59 -30.57 -8.01
CA THR A 120 26.97 -32.00 -7.91
C THR A 120 27.95 -32.27 -6.77
N ALA A 121 28.38 -31.23 -6.05
CA ALA A 121 29.25 -31.39 -4.88
C ALA A 121 28.47 -32.02 -3.73
N THR A 122 29.10 -32.89 -2.95
CA THR A 122 28.55 -33.31 -1.66
C THR A 122 28.97 -32.28 -0.62
N TYR A 123 27.99 -31.69 0.07
CA TYR A 123 28.20 -30.67 1.09
C TYR A 123 27.35 -30.93 2.33
N SER A 124 27.71 -30.29 3.43
CA SER A 124 26.96 -30.33 4.69
C SER A 124 26.87 -28.93 5.28
N GLY A 125 25.75 -28.61 5.93
CA GLY A 125 25.51 -27.30 6.54
C GLY A 125 24.85 -26.31 5.59
N LEU A 126 24.94 -25.02 5.93
CA LEU A 126 24.32 -23.94 5.16
C LEU A 126 25.11 -23.59 3.89
N VAL A 127 24.37 -23.15 2.88
CA VAL A 127 24.83 -22.47 1.67
C VAL A 127 24.39 -21.01 1.76
N THR A 128 25.35 -20.10 1.68
CA THR A 128 25.05 -18.66 1.52
C THR A 128 24.93 -18.34 0.05
N VAL A 129 23.76 -17.85 -0.36
CA VAL A 129 23.46 -17.43 -1.73
C VAL A 129 23.39 -15.91 -1.74
N CYS A 130 24.29 -15.27 -2.48
CA CYS A 130 24.27 -13.83 -2.71
C CYS A 130 24.00 -13.56 -4.18
N ILE A 131 23.00 -12.73 -4.48
CA ILE A 131 22.59 -12.38 -5.83
C ILE A 131 22.77 -10.89 -6.03
N ASN A 132 23.55 -10.52 -7.04
CA ASN A 132 23.59 -9.16 -7.56
C ASN A 132 22.42 -8.97 -8.52
N TYR A 133 21.50 -8.07 -8.18
CA TYR A 133 20.26 -7.83 -8.93
C TYR A 133 20.33 -6.63 -9.87
N THR A 134 21.54 -6.15 -10.19
CA THR A 134 21.73 -5.08 -11.17
C THR A 134 21.05 -5.44 -12.50
N GLY A 135 20.24 -4.51 -13.01
CA GLY A 135 19.47 -4.71 -14.25
C GLY A 135 18.04 -5.22 -14.04
N ILE A 136 17.63 -5.47 -12.79
CA ILE A 136 16.23 -5.72 -12.42
C ILE A 136 15.70 -4.49 -11.67
N SER A 137 14.61 -3.92 -12.15
CA SER A 137 13.95 -2.78 -11.51
C SER A 137 12.92 -3.24 -10.49
N PHE A 138 12.92 -2.60 -9.32
CA PHE A 138 11.93 -2.78 -8.26
C PHE A 138 11.34 -1.41 -7.88
N GLY A 139 10.13 -1.39 -7.31
CA GLY A 139 9.48 -0.16 -6.87
C GLY A 139 10.11 0.41 -5.60
N ASN A 140 10.40 -0.46 -4.62
CA ASN A 140 11.08 -0.10 -3.39
C ASN A 140 12.15 -1.15 -3.02
N GLU A 141 13.41 -0.81 -3.26
CA GLU A 141 14.53 -1.72 -3.00
C GLU A 141 14.71 -2.05 -1.51
N ASP A 142 14.28 -1.20 -0.58
CA ASP A 142 14.39 -1.47 0.86
C ASP A 142 13.45 -2.60 1.33
N LYS A 143 12.54 -3.04 0.45
CA LYS A 143 11.57 -4.11 0.71
C LYS A 143 11.93 -5.44 0.05
N LEU A 144 13.09 -5.55 -0.58
CA LEU A 144 13.50 -6.79 -1.24
C LEU A 144 13.76 -7.93 -0.25
N LYS A 145 13.23 -9.10 -0.59
CA LYS A 145 13.51 -10.38 0.05
C LYS A 145 14.04 -11.37 -0.98
N LEU A 146 15.00 -12.18 -0.57
CA LEU A 146 15.41 -13.38 -1.27
C LEU A 146 14.55 -14.54 -0.76
N LEU A 147 13.67 -15.06 -1.61
CA LEU A 147 12.86 -16.22 -1.28
C LEU A 147 13.40 -17.48 -1.97
N HIS A 148 13.28 -18.59 -1.27
CA HIS A 148 13.62 -19.94 -1.72
C HIS A 148 12.34 -20.78 -1.78
N TYR A 149 12.10 -21.45 -2.89
CA TYR A 149 10.92 -22.29 -3.07
C TYR A 149 11.24 -23.73 -2.66
N GLU A 150 10.86 -24.09 -1.45
CA GLU A 150 11.09 -25.42 -0.89
C GLU A 150 9.76 -26.08 -0.51
N ASN A 151 9.65 -27.38 -0.80
CA ASN A 151 8.48 -28.21 -0.46
C ASN A 151 7.14 -27.64 -0.97
N GLY A 152 7.15 -26.92 -2.09
CA GLY A 152 5.94 -26.32 -2.67
C GLY A 152 5.56 -24.95 -2.11
N THR A 153 6.42 -24.32 -1.31
CA THR A 153 6.15 -23.02 -0.67
C THR A 153 7.36 -22.08 -0.77
N TRP A 154 7.10 -20.78 -0.87
CA TRP A 154 8.16 -19.77 -0.82
C TRP A 154 8.52 -19.43 0.63
N VAL A 155 9.81 -19.53 0.95
CA VAL A 155 10.38 -19.22 2.27
C VAL A 155 11.36 -18.06 2.13
N ASN A 156 11.19 -17.00 2.93
CA ASN A 156 12.13 -15.89 2.98
C ASN A 156 13.41 -16.33 3.70
N ILE A 157 14.54 -16.29 3.00
CA ILE A 157 15.86 -16.68 3.51
C ILE A 157 16.81 -15.49 3.65
N SER A 158 16.33 -14.26 3.48
CA SER A 158 17.15 -13.05 3.46
C SER A 158 17.94 -12.88 4.75
N THR A 159 19.24 -12.65 4.61
CA THR A 159 20.18 -12.38 5.71
C THR A 159 20.76 -10.98 5.62
N SER A 160 20.92 -10.43 4.42
CA SER A 160 21.34 -9.05 4.19
C SER A 160 20.85 -8.53 2.85
N LEU A 161 20.71 -7.21 2.78
CA LEU A 161 20.32 -6.45 1.59
C LEU A 161 21.18 -5.18 1.55
N ASN A 162 21.87 -4.98 0.44
CA ASN A 162 22.65 -3.79 0.17
C ASN A 162 22.16 -3.13 -1.13
N THR A 163 21.36 -2.08 -0.97
CA THR A 163 20.75 -1.30 -2.06
C THR A 163 21.72 -0.33 -2.73
N THR A 164 22.92 -0.13 -2.17
CA THR A 164 23.98 0.67 -2.82
C THR A 164 24.75 -0.16 -3.84
N THR A 165 24.98 -1.44 -3.54
CA THR A 165 25.72 -2.36 -4.43
C THR A 165 24.82 -3.34 -5.17
N ASN A 166 23.51 -3.23 -4.98
CA ASN A 166 22.48 -4.13 -5.53
C ASN A 166 22.73 -5.61 -5.23
N VAL A 167 23.05 -5.95 -3.98
CA VAL A 167 23.30 -7.33 -3.56
C VAL A 167 22.35 -7.72 -2.43
N ILE A 168 21.65 -8.84 -2.60
CA ILE A 168 20.87 -9.48 -1.55
C ILE A 168 21.43 -10.87 -1.27
N CYS A 169 21.54 -11.24 -0.01
CA CYS A 169 22.05 -12.56 0.40
C CYS A 169 21.06 -13.29 1.28
N GLY A 170 21.10 -14.62 1.24
CA GLY A 170 20.34 -15.50 2.12
C GLY A 170 21.08 -16.80 2.43
N ALA A 171 20.58 -17.54 3.40
CA ALA A 171 21.16 -18.82 3.83
C ALA A 171 20.12 -19.95 3.75
N THR A 172 20.51 -21.09 3.20
CA THR A 172 19.62 -22.26 2.98
C THR A 172 20.39 -23.56 3.09
N THR A 173 19.71 -24.69 3.22
CA THR A 173 20.28 -26.05 3.19
C THR A 173 20.03 -26.80 1.89
N SER A 174 19.24 -26.23 1.00
CA SER A 174 18.85 -26.82 -0.29
C SER A 174 18.92 -25.76 -1.39
N LEU A 175 18.86 -26.22 -2.63
CA LEU A 175 18.94 -25.36 -3.81
C LEU A 175 17.68 -25.56 -4.66
N SER A 176 17.30 -24.51 -5.38
CA SER A 176 16.26 -24.41 -6.40
C SER A 176 14.80 -24.35 -5.93
N PRO A 177 13.96 -23.51 -6.57
CA PRO A 177 14.30 -22.23 -7.21
C PRO A 177 14.34 -21.07 -6.21
N PHE A 178 15.05 -19.99 -6.56
CA PHE A 178 15.09 -18.74 -5.81
C PHE A 178 14.50 -17.59 -6.62
N ALA A 179 13.97 -16.58 -5.94
CA ALA A 179 13.54 -15.33 -6.55
C ALA A 179 13.83 -14.16 -5.60
N ILE A 180 14.14 -13.01 -6.18
CA ILE A 180 14.15 -11.73 -5.45
C ILE A 180 12.78 -11.11 -5.65
N LEU A 181 12.04 -10.94 -4.56
CA LEU A 181 10.72 -10.35 -4.59
C LEU A 181 10.69 -9.10 -3.71
N GLU A 182 9.91 -8.11 -4.10
CA GLU A 182 9.61 -6.94 -3.27
C GLU A 182 8.42 -7.26 -2.37
N GLU A 183 8.60 -7.12 -1.05
CA GLU A 183 7.53 -7.28 -0.06
C GLU A 183 6.52 -6.12 -0.18
N GLU A 184 5.28 -6.46 -0.49
CA GLU A 184 4.16 -5.55 -0.67
C GLU A 184 3.43 -5.35 0.66
N ALA A 185 3.91 -4.40 1.46
CA ALA A 185 3.35 -4.10 2.78
C ALA A 185 2.40 -2.89 2.79
N GLN A 186 1.92 -2.44 1.63
CA GLN A 186 1.02 -1.28 1.56
C GLN A 186 -0.42 -1.74 1.59
N ALA A 187 -1.18 -1.19 2.53
CA ALA A 187 -2.61 -1.45 2.63
C ALA A 187 -3.39 -0.75 1.51
N PRO A 188 -4.57 -1.27 1.12
CA PRO A 188 -5.46 -0.60 0.20
C PRO A 188 -5.91 0.77 0.74
N MET A 189 -6.42 1.62 -0.14
CA MET A 189 -7.10 2.86 0.19
C MET A 189 -8.63 2.70 0.07
N VAL A 190 -9.37 3.32 0.99
CA VAL A 190 -10.83 3.43 0.90
C VAL A 190 -11.20 4.84 0.42
N SER A 191 -12.11 4.94 -0.54
CA SER A 191 -12.70 6.19 -1.03
C SER A 191 -14.22 6.08 -1.19
N ASP A 192 -14.87 7.21 -1.46
CA ASP A 192 -16.28 7.28 -1.88
C ASP A 192 -17.27 6.60 -0.92
N VAL A 193 -16.99 6.65 0.38
CA VAL A 193 -17.89 6.12 1.41
C VAL A 193 -19.18 6.94 1.40
N ALA A 194 -20.29 6.32 1.02
CA ALA A 194 -21.58 6.98 0.84
C ALA A 194 -22.72 6.16 1.42
N LEU A 195 -23.79 6.85 1.80
CA LEU A 195 -25.02 6.26 2.31
C LEU A 195 -26.22 6.82 1.55
N SER A 196 -27.12 5.92 1.14
CA SER A 196 -28.34 6.30 0.45
C SER A 196 -29.55 5.51 0.99
N PRO A 197 -30.64 6.18 1.40
CA PRO A 197 -30.77 7.63 1.56
C PRO A 197 -29.92 8.17 2.73
N ASN A 198 -29.63 9.46 2.76
CA ASN A 198 -29.05 10.12 3.94
C ASN A 198 -29.47 11.60 3.92
N PRO A 199 -30.30 12.07 4.85
CA PRO A 199 -30.84 11.38 6.04
C PRO A 199 -31.92 10.32 5.70
N GLY A 200 -32.37 9.55 6.69
CA GLY A 200 -33.58 8.73 6.56
C GLY A 200 -34.23 8.35 7.89
N PRO A 201 -35.50 7.93 7.90
CA PRO A 201 -36.20 7.58 9.14
C PRO A 201 -35.73 6.22 9.71
N VAL A 202 -35.93 6.01 11.01
CA VAL A 202 -35.73 4.71 11.69
C VAL A 202 -36.41 3.57 10.93
N GLY A 203 -35.75 2.41 10.88
CA GLY A 203 -36.23 1.23 10.17
C GLY A 203 -35.96 1.21 8.67
N THR A 204 -35.47 2.30 8.07
CA THR A 204 -34.98 2.32 6.69
C THR A 204 -33.77 1.39 6.52
N VAL A 205 -33.70 0.70 5.38
CA VAL A 205 -32.48 0.00 4.96
C VAL A 205 -31.63 0.97 4.14
N PHE A 206 -30.49 1.36 4.69
CA PHE A 206 -29.53 2.26 4.08
C PHE A 206 -28.51 1.47 3.26
N ALA A 207 -28.32 1.86 2.01
CA ALA A 207 -27.23 1.33 1.19
C ALA A 207 -25.94 2.05 1.55
N LEU A 208 -25.03 1.35 2.26
CA LEU A 208 -23.66 1.79 2.49
C LEU A 208 -22.80 1.31 1.33
N THR A 209 -22.14 2.22 0.63
CA THR A 209 -21.22 1.91 -0.46
C THR A 209 -19.85 2.55 -0.22
N ALA A 210 -18.81 1.94 -0.79
CA ALA A 210 -17.47 2.50 -0.83
C ALA A 210 -16.67 1.90 -2.01
N THR A 211 -15.52 2.49 -2.31
CA THR A 211 -14.51 1.90 -3.18
C THR A 211 -13.29 1.52 -2.33
N VAL A 212 -12.80 0.30 -2.46
CA VAL A 212 -11.53 -0.16 -1.88
C VAL A 212 -10.57 -0.41 -3.04
N SER A 213 -9.43 0.26 -3.06
CA SER A 213 -8.46 0.15 -4.15
C SER A 213 -7.06 -0.05 -3.59
N ASP A 214 -6.40 -1.11 -4.02
CA ASP A 214 -4.98 -1.31 -3.82
C ASP A 214 -4.17 -0.99 -5.09
N ALA A 215 -4.82 -0.73 -6.23
CA ALA A 215 -4.17 -0.56 -7.53
C ALA A 215 -3.01 0.47 -7.57
N ALA A 216 -3.04 1.48 -6.69
CA ALA A 216 -2.01 2.52 -6.59
C ALA A 216 -1.05 2.36 -5.39
N THR A 217 -1.35 1.47 -4.45
CA THR A 217 -0.61 1.28 -3.19
C THR A 217 0.19 -0.02 -3.20
N GLY A 218 -0.46 -1.14 -3.52
CA GLY A 218 0.16 -2.48 -3.54
C GLY A 218 -0.25 -3.37 -4.72
N GLY A 219 -1.21 -2.99 -5.56
CA GLY A 219 -1.63 -3.77 -6.72
C GLY A 219 -2.19 -5.17 -6.43
N SER A 220 -2.38 -5.56 -5.16
CA SER A 220 -3.00 -6.82 -4.76
C SER A 220 -4.50 -6.77 -4.99
N ASP A 221 -5.11 -7.92 -5.30
CA ASP A 221 -6.57 -8.01 -5.29
C ASP A 221 -7.10 -7.73 -3.89
N ILE A 222 -8.26 -7.10 -3.80
CA ILE A 222 -8.93 -6.92 -2.51
C ILE A 222 -9.42 -8.30 -2.05
N LEU A 223 -9.23 -8.61 -0.77
CA LEU A 223 -9.65 -9.87 -0.16
C LEU A 223 -11.00 -9.73 0.55
N SER A 224 -11.22 -8.60 1.22
CA SER A 224 -12.48 -8.32 1.93
C SER A 224 -12.65 -6.84 2.23
N ALA A 225 -13.88 -6.44 2.50
CA ALA A 225 -14.20 -5.15 3.09
C ALA A 225 -15.18 -5.31 4.24
N GLU A 226 -15.11 -4.38 5.19
CA GLU A 226 -15.88 -4.44 6.42
C GLU A 226 -16.19 -3.01 6.88
N TYR A 227 -17.31 -2.85 7.59
CA TYR A 227 -17.74 -1.57 8.15
C TYR A 227 -18.03 -1.68 9.63
N ASN A 228 -17.92 -0.60 10.38
CA ASN A 228 -18.47 -0.52 11.72
C ASN A 228 -19.37 0.70 11.90
N ILE A 229 -20.10 0.69 13.01
CA ILE A 229 -21.00 1.77 13.43
C ILE A 229 -20.53 2.23 14.80
N ASP A 230 -20.22 3.50 14.96
CA ASP A 230 -19.80 4.13 16.22
C ASP A 230 -18.64 3.44 16.95
N GLY A 231 -17.73 2.80 16.20
CA GLY A 231 -16.56 2.12 16.78
C GLY A 231 -16.84 0.70 17.28
N GLU A 232 -18.06 0.19 17.12
CA GLU A 232 -18.41 -1.20 17.41
C GLU A 232 -17.61 -2.20 16.56
N PRO A 233 -17.69 -3.52 16.84
CA PRO A 233 -17.06 -4.54 16.02
C PRO A 233 -17.47 -4.43 14.55
N TYR A 234 -16.51 -4.71 13.66
CA TYR A 234 -16.73 -4.64 12.23
C TYR A 234 -17.65 -5.77 11.73
N SER A 235 -18.52 -5.42 10.79
CA SER A 235 -19.41 -6.29 10.04
C SER A 235 -18.94 -6.39 8.59
N PRO A 236 -19.12 -7.54 7.92
CA PRO A 236 -18.66 -7.72 6.54
C PRO A 236 -19.47 -6.87 5.55
N MET A 237 -18.80 -6.44 4.47
CA MET A 237 -19.41 -5.92 3.25
C MET A 237 -19.22 -6.93 2.11
N SER A 238 -20.05 -6.82 1.07
CA SER A 238 -19.93 -7.63 -0.14
C SER A 238 -19.37 -6.79 -1.29
N ALA A 239 -18.58 -7.40 -2.19
CA ALA A 239 -18.27 -6.80 -3.48
C ALA A 239 -19.56 -6.60 -4.29
N SER A 240 -19.71 -5.45 -4.94
CA SER A 240 -20.94 -5.06 -5.66
C SER A 240 -21.21 -5.93 -6.88
N ASP A 241 -20.18 -6.51 -7.50
CA ASP A 241 -20.29 -7.46 -8.60
C ASP A 241 -20.35 -8.93 -8.14
N GLY A 242 -20.25 -9.16 -6.83
CA GLY A 242 -20.40 -10.46 -6.18
C GLY A 242 -19.10 -11.20 -5.88
N ALA A 243 -17.93 -10.69 -6.25
CA ALA A 243 -16.65 -11.34 -5.94
C ALA A 243 -15.54 -10.32 -5.63
N PHE A 244 -14.67 -10.67 -4.69
CA PHE A 244 -13.43 -9.93 -4.41
C PHE A 244 -12.32 -10.52 -5.31
N ASN A 245 -12.16 -10.00 -6.53
CA ASN A 245 -11.30 -10.58 -7.57
C ASN A 245 -10.51 -9.54 -8.39
N SER A 246 -10.45 -8.31 -7.89
CA SER A 246 -9.77 -7.19 -8.53
C SER A 246 -9.00 -6.37 -7.49
N SER A 247 -7.93 -5.71 -7.92
CA SER A 247 -7.18 -4.73 -7.12
C SER A 247 -7.96 -3.43 -6.87
N THR A 248 -9.16 -3.29 -7.42
CA THR A 248 -10.12 -2.26 -7.06
C THR A 248 -11.52 -2.85 -7.03
N GLU A 249 -12.18 -2.72 -5.89
CA GLU A 249 -13.51 -3.25 -5.63
C GLU A 249 -14.47 -2.16 -5.18
N ARG A 250 -15.68 -2.17 -5.75
CA ARG A 250 -16.81 -1.47 -5.14
C ARG A 250 -17.48 -2.40 -4.16
N VAL A 251 -17.75 -1.88 -2.97
CA VAL A 251 -18.30 -2.69 -1.87
C VAL A 251 -19.60 -2.10 -1.37
N GLN A 252 -20.49 -2.96 -0.89
CA GLN A 252 -21.82 -2.58 -0.43
C GLN A 252 -22.29 -3.38 0.78
N ALA A 253 -23.09 -2.74 1.62
CA ALA A 253 -23.83 -3.36 2.71
C ALA A 253 -25.20 -2.67 2.90
N GLY A 254 -26.20 -3.46 3.33
CA GLY A 254 -27.48 -2.94 3.80
C GLY A 254 -27.42 -2.73 5.32
N VAL A 255 -27.61 -1.50 5.77
CA VAL A 255 -27.59 -1.13 7.19
C VAL A 255 -28.99 -0.75 7.64
N GLN A 256 -29.49 -1.36 8.71
CA GLN A 256 -30.80 -1.03 9.30
C GLN A 256 -30.63 -0.63 10.75
N LEU A 257 -31.10 0.56 11.09
CA LEU A 257 -30.97 1.16 12.42
C LEU A 257 -32.36 1.44 13.00
N THR A 258 -32.58 1.01 14.23
CA THR A 258 -33.90 1.04 14.90
C THR A 258 -34.02 2.15 15.92
N SER A 259 -32.93 2.82 16.26
CA SER A 259 -32.92 3.97 17.16
C SER A 259 -32.58 5.24 16.40
N PRO A 260 -33.23 6.38 16.70
CA PRO A 260 -32.81 7.64 16.13
C PRO A 260 -31.45 8.04 16.72
N ASN A 261 -30.48 8.34 15.86
CA ASN A 261 -29.19 8.91 16.24
C ASN A 261 -28.48 9.48 15.00
N VAL A 262 -27.39 10.21 15.21
CA VAL A 262 -26.42 10.53 14.16
C VAL A 262 -25.22 9.60 14.33
N TYR A 263 -25.17 8.58 13.48
CA TYR A 263 -24.20 7.49 13.53
C TYR A 263 -22.96 7.80 12.69
N SER A 264 -21.79 7.37 13.16
CA SER A 264 -20.55 7.35 12.39
C SER A 264 -20.34 5.96 11.80
N LEU A 265 -20.34 5.84 10.47
CA LEU A 265 -20.07 4.58 9.78
C LEU A 265 -18.70 4.64 9.14
N CYS A 266 -17.82 3.69 9.47
CA CYS A 266 -16.46 3.65 8.96
C CYS A 266 -16.22 2.37 8.18
N VAL A 267 -15.68 2.50 6.97
CA VAL A 267 -15.35 1.38 6.08
C VAL A 267 -13.84 1.19 6.02
N ARG A 268 -13.39 -0.06 6.06
CA ARG A 268 -12.00 -0.45 5.76
C ARG A 268 -11.95 -1.66 4.82
N GLY A 269 -10.82 -1.80 4.14
CA GLY A 269 -10.54 -2.92 3.25
C GLY A 269 -9.32 -3.72 3.68
N ARG A 270 -9.26 -4.96 3.22
CA ARG A 270 -8.10 -5.85 3.35
C ARG A 270 -7.76 -6.41 1.98
N ASP A 271 -6.48 -6.40 1.62
CA ASP A 271 -5.98 -6.98 0.36
C ASP A 271 -5.61 -8.48 0.50
N ALA A 272 -5.26 -9.12 -0.62
CA ALA A 272 -4.80 -10.51 -0.67
C ALA A 272 -3.45 -10.73 0.03
N ALA A 273 -2.67 -9.66 0.22
CA ALA A 273 -1.46 -9.63 1.02
C ALA A 273 -1.73 -9.53 2.54
N ASN A 274 -3.01 -9.46 2.93
CA ASN A 274 -3.50 -9.38 4.31
C ASN A 274 -3.21 -8.03 5.01
N ASN A 275 -2.85 -6.98 4.27
CA ASN A 275 -2.75 -5.62 4.78
C ASN A 275 -4.15 -5.01 4.95
N VAL A 276 -4.32 -4.15 5.96
CA VAL A 276 -5.62 -3.54 6.29
C VAL A 276 -5.54 -2.02 6.19
N SER A 277 -6.48 -1.42 5.47
CA SER A 277 -6.53 0.03 5.30
C SER A 277 -6.84 0.76 6.60
N SER A 278 -6.44 2.03 6.66
CA SER A 278 -7.07 2.95 7.61
C SER A 278 -8.56 3.11 7.25
N PRO A 279 -9.46 3.21 8.24
CA PRO A 279 -10.88 3.36 7.95
C PRO A 279 -11.21 4.76 7.44
N LEU A 280 -12.15 4.86 6.51
CA LEU A 280 -12.76 6.12 6.08
C LEU A 280 -14.21 6.19 6.59
N CYS A 281 -14.57 7.28 7.26
CA CYS A 281 -15.86 7.41 7.94
C CYS A 281 -16.78 8.44 7.27
N THR A 282 -18.08 8.20 7.36
CA THR A 282 -19.16 9.14 7.01
C THR A 282 -20.23 9.15 8.09
N LEU A 283 -21.08 10.17 8.10
CA LEU A 283 -22.16 10.30 9.08
C LEU A 283 -23.53 9.96 8.47
N LEU A 284 -24.37 9.28 9.24
CA LEU A 284 -25.75 8.96 8.91
C LEU A 284 -26.70 9.59 9.93
N ALA A 285 -27.59 10.46 9.48
CA ALA A 285 -28.68 10.93 10.33
C ALA A 285 -29.90 10.02 10.19
N VAL A 286 -30.20 9.28 11.28
CA VAL A 286 -31.39 8.45 11.41
C VAL A 286 -32.39 9.15 12.33
N TYR A 287 -33.51 9.59 11.78
CA TYR A 287 -34.52 10.36 12.53
C TYR A 287 -35.79 9.56 12.82
N ASP A 288 -36.56 9.99 13.80
CA ASP A 288 -37.95 9.56 14.00
C ASP A 288 -38.85 10.80 13.89
N PRO A 289 -39.69 10.92 12.84
CA PRO A 289 -40.63 12.04 12.69
C PRO A 289 -41.60 12.18 13.87
N ASN A 290 -41.83 11.10 14.62
CA ASN A 290 -42.68 11.07 15.80
C ASN A 290 -41.86 11.07 17.10
N GLY A 291 -40.53 11.23 17.01
CA GLY A 291 -39.59 11.10 18.13
C GLY A 291 -39.53 12.31 19.07
N GLY A 292 -40.31 13.35 18.80
CA GLY A 292 -40.34 14.58 19.60
C GLY A 292 -39.82 15.82 18.88
N PHE A 293 -39.54 16.85 19.64
CA PHE A 293 -39.01 18.12 19.16
C PHE A 293 -38.15 18.82 20.21
N VAL A 294 -37.45 19.88 19.82
CA VAL A 294 -36.59 20.63 20.73
C VAL A 294 -36.86 22.12 20.65
N THR A 295 -36.81 22.77 21.81
CA THR A 295 -36.80 24.23 21.95
C THR A 295 -35.63 24.65 22.82
N GLY A 296 -35.05 25.80 22.54
CA GLY A 296 -34.02 26.33 23.41
C GLY A 296 -33.78 27.81 23.17
N GLY A 297 -33.28 28.48 24.20
CA GLY A 297 -32.90 29.87 24.13
C GLY A 297 -31.97 30.22 25.27
N GLY A 298 -30.97 31.04 24.97
CA GLY A 298 -29.94 31.33 25.95
C GLY A 298 -28.69 31.94 25.35
N TRP A 299 -27.59 31.75 26.05
CA TRP A 299 -26.28 32.16 25.59
C TRP A 299 -25.17 31.28 26.17
N ILE A 300 -24.08 31.22 25.42
CA ILE A 300 -22.80 30.64 25.82
C ILE A 300 -21.74 31.73 25.85
N LEU A 301 -20.66 31.48 26.60
CA LEU A 301 -19.41 32.17 26.37
C LEU A 301 -18.70 31.48 25.20
N SER A 302 -18.62 32.16 24.06
CA SER A 302 -17.92 31.67 22.87
C SER A 302 -16.42 31.50 23.17
N PRO A 303 -15.85 30.30 22.94
CA PRO A 303 -14.45 30.01 23.27
C PRO A 303 -13.48 30.52 22.20
N PHE A 304 -12.19 30.52 22.54
CA PHE A 304 -11.11 30.78 21.58
C PHE A 304 -11.18 29.82 20.39
N GLY A 305 -10.88 30.34 19.19
CA GLY A 305 -10.90 29.57 17.94
C GLY A 305 -12.29 29.33 17.36
N ALA A 306 -13.36 29.65 18.10
CA ALA A 306 -14.72 29.36 17.65
C ALA A 306 -15.10 30.15 16.39
N PHE A 307 -14.64 31.38 16.25
CA PHE A 307 -14.85 32.19 15.05
C PHE A 307 -13.58 32.17 14.19
N THR A 308 -13.64 31.58 13.01
CA THR A 308 -12.43 31.24 12.24
C THR A 308 -11.73 32.46 11.64
N ALA A 309 -12.47 33.52 11.32
CA ALA A 309 -11.89 34.74 10.76
C ALA A 309 -11.09 35.57 11.78
N ASP A 310 -11.40 35.44 13.07
CA ASP A 310 -10.62 36.02 14.16
C ASP A 310 -10.62 35.08 15.38
N PRO A 311 -9.68 34.12 15.43
CA PRO A 311 -9.63 33.08 16.46
C PRO A 311 -9.45 33.60 17.89
N VAL A 312 -8.98 34.84 18.10
CA VAL A 312 -8.77 35.39 19.44
C VAL A 312 -10.07 35.91 20.08
N LEU A 313 -11.12 36.11 19.29
CA LEU A 313 -12.38 36.64 19.81
C LEU A 313 -13.08 35.62 20.71
N THR A 314 -13.45 36.09 21.89
CA THR A 314 -14.29 35.39 22.86
C THR A 314 -15.39 36.33 23.33
N GLY A 315 -16.45 35.80 23.93
CA GLY A 315 -17.52 36.63 24.49
C GLY A 315 -18.90 36.03 24.33
N LYS A 316 -19.91 36.80 24.73
CA LYS A 316 -21.29 36.33 24.74
C LYS A 316 -21.80 36.04 23.32
N ALA A 317 -22.27 34.80 23.12
CA ALA A 317 -23.01 34.40 21.93
C ALA A 317 -24.39 33.91 22.33
N SER A 318 -25.42 34.58 21.83
CA SER A 318 -26.82 34.28 22.14
C SER A 318 -27.42 33.38 21.06
N PHE A 319 -28.37 32.54 21.44
CA PHE A 319 -29.11 31.71 20.51
C PHE A 319 -30.58 31.58 20.90
N GLY A 320 -31.39 31.21 19.93
CA GLY A 320 -32.78 30.79 20.12
C GLY A 320 -33.17 29.84 19.00
N PHE A 321 -33.86 28.77 19.34
CA PHE A 321 -34.34 27.83 18.34
C PHE A 321 -35.61 27.08 18.75
N VAL A 322 -36.34 26.67 17.73
CA VAL A 322 -37.32 25.59 17.77
C VAL A 322 -37.10 24.71 16.54
N ALA A 323 -37.17 23.40 16.69
CA ALA A 323 -37.10 22.45 15.57
C ALA A 323 -38.04 21.27 15.84
N LYS A 324 -38.96 21.00 14.91
CA LYS A 324 -39.95 19.91 15.02
C LYS A 324 -40.35 19.35 13.66
N TYR A 325 -40.69 18.07 13.60
CA TYR A 325 -41.49 17.53 12.49
C TYR A 325 -42.95 17.92 12.69
N LEU A 326 -43.58 18.45 11.64
CA LEU A 326 -45.03 18.64 11.60
C LEU A 326 -45.70 17.28 11.31
N PRO A 327 -46.96 17.06 11.71
CA PRO A 327 -47.66 15.80 11.45
C PRO A 327 -47.58 15.39 9.97
N GLY A 328 -47.08 14.18 9.71
CA GLY A 328 -46.91 13.62 8.36
C GLY A 328 -45.69 14.15 7.57
N ALA A 329 -44.93 15.10 8.11
CA ALA A 329 -43.75 15.65 7.43
C ALA A 329 -42.53 14.72 7.54
N GLN A 330 -41.74 14.66 6.47
CA GLN A 330 -40.44 13.96 6.44
C GLN A 330 -39.25 14.93 6.55
N THR A 331 -39.53 16.23 6.60
CA THR A 331 -38.54 17.30 6.78
C THR A 331 -39.01 18.16 7.96
N PRO A 332 -38.15 18.50 8.92
CA PRO A 332 -38.55 19.29 10.06
C PRO A 332 -38.73 20.77 9.67
N SER A 333 -39.43 21.50 10.52
CA SER A 333 -39.62 22.94 10.44
C SER A 333 -39.18 23.59 11.75
N GLY A 334 -38.78 24.86 11.68
CA GLY A 334 -38.24 25.56 12.82
C GLY A 334 -37.81 26.98 12.51
N ASP A 335 -37.28 27.63 13.53
CA ASP A 335 -36.53 28.87 13.43
C ASP A 335 -35.30 28.72 14.31
N THR A 336 -34.11 28.98 13.77
CA THR A 336 -32.83 28.98 14.50
C THR A 336 -32.14 30.30 14.26
N GLN A 337 -31.79 30.97 15.35
CA GLN A 337 -31.03 32.21 15.34
C GLN A 337 -29.83 32.08 16.25
N PHE A 338 -28.69 32.57 15.78
CA PHE A 338 -27.46 32.63 16.55
C PHE A 338 -26.79 33.99 16.33
N GLN A 339 -26.33 34.62 17.41
CA GLN A 339 -25.67 35.91 17.35
C GLN A 339 -24.41 35.90 18.22
N PHE A 340 -23.25 35.96 17.57
CA PHE A 340 -21.99 36.24 18.26
C PHE A 340 -21.71 37.75 18.19
N GLN A 341 -22.03 38.44 19.29
CA GLN A 341 -22.13 39.91 19.30
C GLN A 341 -20.80 40.59 19.00
N VAL A 342 -19.71 40.08 19.56
CA VAL A 342 -18.36 40.68 19.46
C VAL A 342 -17.86 40.70 18.01
N ALA A 343 -18.24 39.71 17.20
CA ALA A 343 -17.88 39.63 15.78
C ALA A 343 -18.95 40.20 14.83
N GLY A 344 -20.10 40.68 15.35
CA GLY A 344 -21.21 41.11 14.51
C GLY A 344 -21.81 40.00 13.63
N LEU A 345 -21.60 38.72 13.99
CA LEU A 345 -22.11 37.57 13.25
C LEU A 345 -23.55 37.28 13.69
N LYS A 346 -24.50 37.36 12.76
CA LYS A 346 -25.89 36.95 12.95
C LYS A 346 -26.25 35.87 11.95
N PHE A 347 -26.47 34.67 12.43
CA PHE A 347 -26.98 33.56 11.63
C PHE A 347 -28.49 33.42 11.81
N LYS A 348 -29.20 33.16 10.71
CA LYS A 348 -30.62 32.78 10.72
C LYS A 348 -30.84 31.62 9.76
N SER A 349 -31.51 30.56 10.22
CA SER A 349 -31.91 29.42 9.40
C SER A 349 -32.96 29.82 8.35
N SER A 350 -32.90 29.15 7.20
CA SER A 350 -33.87 29.25 6.11
C SER A 350 -34.54 27.91 5.82
N VAL A 351 -33.78 26.81 5.88
CA VAL A 351 -34.24 25.45 5.56
C VAL A 351 -33.65 24.50 6.59
N TYR A 352 -34.37 23.42 6.89
CA TYR A 352 -33.87 22.31 7.69
C TYR A 352 -33.82 21.06 6.82
N ASP A 353 -32.77 20.27 6.99
CA ASP A 353 -32.56 19.01 6.29
C ASP A 353 -33.13 17.85 7.12
N TRP A 354 -32.82 17.82 8.42
CA TRP A 354 -33.25 16.78 9.35
C TRP A 354 -33.12 17.22 10.81
N LEU A 355 -33.82 16.49 11.68
CA LEU A 355 -33.75 16.59 13.14
C LEU A 355 -33.71 15.18 13.71
N VAL A 356 -32.74 14.91 14.57
CA VAL A 356 -32.62 13.66 15.32
C VAL A 356 -32.79 14.01 16.80
N VAL A 357 -33.76 13.38 17.46
CA VAL A 357 -33.94 13.45 18.91
C VAL A 357 -33.64 12.07 19.50
N ALA A 358 -32.62 12.00 20.34
CA ALA A 358 -32.11 10.77 20.94
C ALA A 358 -31.85 11.00 22.45
N GLY A 359 -32.79 10.58 23.28
CA GLY A 359 -32.71 10.79 24.73
C GLY A 359 -32.70 12.28 25.10
N ALA A 360 -31.64 12.73 25.77
CA ALA A 360 -31.43 14.13 26.15
C ALA A 360 -30.89 15.02 25.01
N ARG A 361 -30.48 14.41 23.89
CA ARG A 361 -29.82 15.12 22.78
C ARG A 361 -30.79 15.34 21.63
N ALA A 362 -30.81 16.56 21.11
CA ALA A 362 -31.37 16.88 19.81
C ALA A 362 -30.25 17.43 18.91
N GLN A 363 -30.07 16.83 17.74
CA GLN A 363 -29.18 17.35 16.72
C GLN A 363 -29.97 17.64 15.45
N PHE A 364 -29.70 18.76 14.80
CA PHE A 364 -30.37 19.09 13.54
C PHE A 364 -29.46 19.89 12.63
N LYS A 365 -29.74 19.76 11.33
CA LYS A 365 -28.94 20.36 10.25
C LYS A 365 -29.86 21.09 9.29
N GLY A 366 -29.31 22.10 8.64
CA GLY A 366 -29.99 22.80 7.56
C GLY A 366 -29.11 23.85 6.91
N SER A 367 -29.76 24.82 6.27
CA SER A 367 -29.10 25.99 5.71
C SER A 367 -29.72 27.30 6.19
N GLY A 368 -28.96 28.38 6.06
CA GLY A 368 -29.35 29.71 6.45
C GLY A 368 -28.43 30.79 5.91
N THR A 369 -28.59 31.99 6.43
CA THR A 369 -27.84 33.18 6.02
C THR A 369 -27.03 33.74 7.17
N ILE A 370 -25.89 34.37 6.85
CA ILE A 370 -25.17 35.23 7.79
C ILE A 370 -25.42 36.68 7.39
N ASN A 371 -25.88 37.49 8.35
CA ASN A 371 -26.21 38.90 8.17
C ASN A 371 -27.17 39.14 6.99
N GLY A 372 -28.10 38.20 6.75
CA GLY A 372 -29.13 38.28 5.71
C GLY A 372 -28.66 37.90 4.30
N SER A 373 -27.44 37.38 4.13
CA SER A 373 -26.90 37.00 2.82
C SER A 373 -26.16 35.65 2.85
N GLY A 374 -25.88 35.12 1.65
CA GLY A 374 -25.12 33.87 1.44
C GLY A 374 -25.93 32.59 1.67
N ASP A 375 -25.30 31.44 1.41
CA ASP A 375 -25.86 30.11 1.67
C ASP A 375 -24.88 29.34 2.57
N TYR A 376 -25.23 29.27 3.85
CA TYR A 376 -24.42 28.65 4.89
C TYR A 376 -25.13 27.42 5.40
N GLY A 377 -24.38 26.33 5.57
CA GLY A 377 -24.86 25.16 6.27
C GLY A 377 -24.70 25.36 7.78
N PHE A 378 -25.58 24.77 8.57
CA PHE A 378 -25.41 24.71 10.01
C PHE A 378 -25.71 23.31 10.54
N LEU A 379 -25.02 22.95 11.63
CA LEU A 379 -25.28 21.78 12.45
C LEU A 379 -25.39 22.27 13.89
N LEU A 380 -26.51 21.97 14.54
CA LEU A 380 -26.77 22.36 15.92
C LEU A 380 -26.94 21.10 16.77
N THR A 381 -26.23 21.04 17.90
CA THR A 381 -26.43 20.03 18.95
C THR A 381 -26.92 20.71 20.21
N ALA A 382 -28.05 20.26 20.72
CA ALA A 382 -28.67 20.73 21.95
C ALA A 382 -28.81 19.54 22.90
N ILE A 383 -28.32 19.69 24.12
CA ILE A 383 -28.44 18.68 25.18
C ILE A 383 -29.25 19.30 26.30
N ASP A 384 -30.40 18.70 26.60
CA ASP A 384 -31.23 19.02 27.76
C ASP A 384 -30.61 18.34 28.99
N GLY A 385 -30.05 19.15 29.89
CA GLY A 385 -29.34 18.67 31.06
C GLY A 385 -30.24 17.96 32.07
N GLN A 386 -31.55 18.25 32.08
CA GLN A 386 -32.49 17.72 33.05
C GLN A 386 -33.09 16.39 32.61
N VAL A 387 -33.03 16.04 31.33
CA VAL A 387 -33.38 14.71 30.84
C VAL A 387 -32.31 13.68 31.23
N SER A 388 -32.71 12.44 31.51
CA SER A 388 -31.79 11.34 31.83
C SER A 388 -30.73 11.17 30.73
N GLY A 389 -29.46 11.13 31.14
CA GLY A 389 -28.30 11.14 30.22
C GLY A 389 -27.81 12.55 29.84
N GLY A 390 -28.52 13.61 30.22
CA GLY A 390 -28.19 15.00 29.90
C GLY A 390 -27.04 15.61 30.71
N GLY A 391 -26.72 15.04 31.88
CA GLY A 391 -25.58 15.46 32.70
C GLY A 391 -25.86 16.64 33.63
N GLY A 392 -27.11 17.03 33.83
CA GLY A 392 -27.53 18.05 34.82
C GLY A 392 -27.45 19.49 34.33
N VAL A 393 -26.71 19.77 33.25
CA VAL A 393 -26.51 21.11 32.69
C VAL A 393 -26.77 21.09 31.19
N ASP A 394 -27.54 22.09 30.74
CA ASP A 394 -27.83 22.26 29.32
C ASP A 394 -26.57 22.62 28.55
N ARG A 395 -26.39 22.00 27.38
CA ARG A 395 -25.23 22.25 26.52
C ARG A 395 -25.65 22.50 25.09
N PHE A 396 -24.91 23.40 24.43
CA PHE A 396 -25.18 23.86 23.09
C PHE A 396 -23.92 23.83 22.23
N ARG A 397 -24.04 23.31 21.01
CA ARG A 397 -23.07 23.47 19.93
C ARG A 397 -23.77 23.99 18.69
N ILE A 398 -23.16 24.94 18.01
CA ILE A 398 -23.49 25.30 16.64
C ILE A 398 -22.21 25.37 15.82
N LYS A 399 -22.21 24.66 14.70
CA LYS A 399 -21.21 24.73 13.64
C LYS A 399 -21.87 25.34 12.41
N ILE A 400 -21.26 26.38 11.84
CA ILE A 400 -21.72 27.09 10.64
C ILE A 400 -20.57 27.08 9.63
N TRP A 401 -20.85 26.72 8.38
CA TRP A 401 -19.85 26.69 7.31
C TRP A 401 -20.41 27.27 6.02
N ASN A 402 -19.52 27.81 5.19
CA ASN A 402 -19.86 28.21 3.83
C ASN A 402 -20.08 26.95 2.98
N LYS A 403 -21.26 26.81 2.37
CA LYS A 403 -21.53 25.66 1.49
C LYS A 403 -20.71 25.73 0.19
N GLN A 404 -20.33 26.93 -0.22
CA GLN A 404 -19.36 27.14 -1.28
C GLN A 404 -17.95 26.97 -0.70
N GLY A 405 -17.34 25.80 -0.94
CA GLY A 405 -15.97 25.47 -0.53
C GLY A 405 -15.82 24.83 0.85
N GLY A 406 -16.88 24.73 1.66
CA GLY A 406 -16.89 23.94 2.91
C GLY A 406 -16.17 24.57 4.10
N GLY A 407 -15.65 25.79 3.97
CA GLY A 407 -14.91 26.47 5.05
C GLY A 407 -15.80 26.76 6.27
N VAL A 408 -15.38 26.30 7.45
CA VAL A 408 -16.05 26.60 8.72
C VAL A 408 -15.93 28.09 9.04
N VAL A 409 -17.04 28.72 9.39
CA VAL A 409 -17.13 30.13 9.81
C VAL A 409 -17.17 30.24 11.33
N TYR A 410 -17.95 29.39 11.96
CA TYR A 410 -18.08 29.34 13.42
C TYR A 410 -18.28 27.91 13.91
N ASP A 411 -17.58 27.48 14.96
CA ASP A 411 -17.83 26.23 15.69
C ASP A 411 -17.39 26.38 17.14
N ASN A 412 -18.31 26.37 18.09
CA ASN A 412 -17.95 26.47 19.50
C ASN A 412 -17.41 25.15 20.11
N GLN A 413 -17.20 24.11 19.30
CA GLN A 413 -16.51 22.87 19.66
C GLN A 413 -15.55 22.46 18.53
N VAL A 414 -14.60 23.35 18.21
CA VAL A 414 -13.62 23.18 17.14
C VAL A 414 -12.93 21.81 17.20
N GLY A 415 -12.89 21.12 16.06
CA GLY A 415 -12.19 19.84 15.90
C GLY A 415 -12.93 18.63 16.47
N GLN A 416 -14.04 18.82 17.18
CA GLN A 416 -14.86 17.71 17.66
C GLN A 416 -15.70 17.12 16.54
N SER A 417 -15.88 15.80 16.55
CA SER A 417 -16.72 15.09 15.57
C SER A 417 -18.14 15.67 15.54
N ASP A 418 -18.72 15.78 14.35
CA ASP A 418 -20.09 16.26 14.14
C ASP A 418 -21.13 15.30 14.75
N SER A 419 -20.80 14.01 14.96
CA SER A 419 -21.66 13.04 15.65
C SER A 419 -21.53 13.02 17.17
N SER A 420 -20.51 13.68 17.74
CA SER A 420 -20.23 13.64 19.19
C SER A 420 -21.23 14.48 20.01
N ASP A 421 -21.27 14.20 21.31
CA ASP A 421 -22.02 14.98 22.30
C ASP A 421 -21.23 16.21 22.82
N ALA A 422 -20.09 16.53 22.21
CA ALA A 422 -19.30 17.69 22.59
C ALA A 422 -20.12 18.98 22.34
N ALA A 423 -20.33 19.75 23.41
CA ALA A 423 -21.13 20.97 23.40
C ALA A 423 -20.74 21.87 24.58
N THR A 424 -20.94 23.18 24.44
CA THR A 424 -20.61 24.19 25.47
C THR A 424 -21.74 24.33 26.46
N GLU A 425 -21.44 24.31 27.75
CA GLU A 425 -22.41 24.59 28.81
C GLU A 425 -23.05 25.97 28.65
N LEU A 426 -24.35 26.05 28.90
CA LEU A 426 -25.05 27.32 28.88
C LEU A 426 -24.60 28.18 30.05
N SER A 427 -24.27 29.43 29.77
CA SER A 427 -24.03 30.43 30.82
C SER A 427 -25.33 31.14 31.24
N GLY A 428 -26.42 30.92 30.50
CA GLY A 428 -27.78 31.24 30.92
C GLY A 428 -28.79 30.91 29.82
N GLY A 429 -30.02 30.59 30.23
CA GLY A 429 -31.08 30.12 29.33
C GLY A 429 -31.53 28.70 29.67
N SER A 430 -32.22 28.05 28.73
CA SER A 430 -32.64 26.65 28.87
C SER A 430 -32.82 25.99 27.50
N ILE A 431 -32.60 24.69 27.46
CA ILE A 431 -32.91 23.77 26.36
C ILE A 431 -33.88 22.73 26.91
N VAL A 432 -34.95 22.48 26.17
CA VAL A 432 -35.97 21.48 26.52
C VAL A 432 -36.17 20.53 25.35
N VAL A 433 -35.95 19.25 25.59
CA VAL A 433 -36.33 18.18 24.67
C VAL A 433 -37.72 17.69 25.03
N HIS A 434 -38.64 17.81 24.08
CA HIS A 434 -40.04 17.41 24.22
C HIS A 434 -40.24 16.06 23.57
N LYS A 435 -40.79 15.10 24.30
CA LYS A 435 -41.32 13.86 23.72
C LYS A 435 -42.67 14.16 23.08
N GLN A 436 -42.97 13.53 21.95
CA GLN A 436 -44.29 13.60 21.34
C GLN A 436 -45.30 12.74 22.09
#